data_AF-A0A9D5UII0-F1
#
_entry.id   AF-A0A9D5UII0-F1
#
_cell.length_a   1.000
_cell.length_b   1.000
_cell.length_c   1.000
_cell.angle_alpha   90.00
_cell.angle_beta   90.00
_cell.angle_gamma   90.00
#
_symmetry.space_group_name_H-M   'P 1'
#
loop_
_entity.id
_entity.type
_entity.pdbx_description
1 polymer ?
#
loop_
_entity_poly.entity_id
_entity_poly.type
_entity_poly.pdbx_seq_one_letter_code
_entity_poly.pdbx_strand_id
1 'polypeptide(L)'
;MKFIWNVIFFGSVFVSVIDSSNAFSAQVAIIIDDVGYKQSDRKVLSLPPQITLSILPFTPLATELAEQAHQQGHEIMLHFPMQSLNGKRLGIGGIDNSMTKQQICLAIEQAISSIPQVKGLNNHMGSLLTQLEMPMSWIMEILNRHQLYFIDSSTTRYTKARTIADHFDVPNLKR
;
A
#
# COMPACT_ATOMS: atom_id res chain seq x y z
N MET A 1 75.52 30.94 30.61
CA MET A 1 74.05 31.06 30.57
C MET A 1 73.55 30.47 29.25
N LYS A 2 72.82 29.36 29.27
CA LYS A 2 72.22 28.74 28.07
C LYS A 2 70.82 29.33 27.88
N PHE A 3 70.59 30.06 26.80
CA PHE A 3 69.26 30.50 26.39
C PHE A 3 68.59 29.38 25.60
N ILE A 4 67.45 28.91 26.09
CA ILE A 4 66.61 27.90 25.42
C ILE A 4 65.52 28.70 24.68
N TRP A 5 65.46 28.56 23.35
CA TRP A 5 64.34 29.06 22.55
C TRP A 5 63.24 28.00 22.53
N ASN A 6 62.06 28.34 23.06
CA ASN A 6 60.85 27.56 22.83
C ASN A 6 60.20 28.04 21.53
N VAL A 7 60.17 27.17 20.52
CA VAL A 7 59.40 27.38 19.29
C VAL A 7 58.00 26.82 19.54
N ILE A 8 56.99 27.69 19.58
CA ILE A 8 55.58 27.29 19.64
C ILE A 8 55.07 27.17 18.20
N PHE A 9 54.77 25.95 17.77
CA PHE A 9 54.06 25.70 16.50
C PHE A 9 52.55 25.85 16.73
N PHE A 10 51.94 26.88 16.15
CA PHE A 10 50.48 26.97 16.01
C PHE A 10 50.06 26.17 14.78
N GLY A 11 49.66 24.90 14.98
CA GLY A 11 49.00 24.11 13.95
C GLY A 11 47.55 24.55 13.80
N SER A 12 47.21 25.24 12.71
CA SER A 12 45.82 25.51 12.35
C SER A 12 45.20 24.21 11.80
N VAL A 13 44.35 23.58 12.60
CA VAL A 13 43.54 22.44 12.16
C VAL A 13 42.36 22.99 11.38
N PHE A 14 42.41 22.91 10.05
CA PHE A 14 41.24 23.12 9.21
C PHE A 14 40.34 21.90 9.31
N VAL A 15 39.32 21.98 10.16
CA VAL A 15 38.19 21.03 10.14
C VAL A 15 37.35 21.35 8.92
N SER A 16 37.51 20.56 7.86
CA SER A 16 36.58 20.60 6.73
C SER A 16 35.28 19.93 7.17
N VAL A 17 34.28 20.75 7.50
CA VAL A 17 32.90 20.28 7.67
C VAL A 17 32.40 19.91 6.28
N ILE A 18 32.43 18.62 5.96
CA ILE A 18 31.78 18.10 4.75
C ILE A 18 30.29 18.15 5.04
N ASP A 19 29.64 19.20 4.54
CA ASP A 19 28.20 19.33 4.59
C ASP A 19 27.61 18.34 3.58
N SER A 20 27.19 17.18 4.06
CA SER A 20 26.52 16.16 3.27
C SER A 20 25.15 16.70 2.86
N SER A 21 25.08 17.37 1.70
CA SER A 21 23.81 17.76 1.11
C SER A 21 22.97 16.50 0.88
N ASN A 22 21.93 16.29 1.69
CA ASN A 22 20.93 15.25 1.45
C ASN A 22 20.19 15.58 0.15
N ALA A 23 20.67 15.03 -0.96
CA ALA A 23 19.92 15.02 -2.21
C ALA A 23 18.70 14.11 -1.99
N PHE A 24 17.50 14.70 -1.92
CA PHE A 24 16.26 13.93 -1.97
C PHE A 24 16.14 13.33 -3.36
N SER A 25 16.54 12.06 -3.50
CA SER A 25 16.26 11.29 -4.71
C SER A 25 14.76 11.11 -4.88
N ALA A 26 14.28 11.21 -6.11
CA ALA A 26 12.91 10.80 -6.42
C ALA A 26 12.70 9.34 -5.99
N GLN A 27 11.55 9.07 -5.37
CA GLN A 27 11.14 7.73 -4.94
C GLN A 27 10.04 7.22 -5.86
N VAL A 28 10.08 5.94 -6.19
CA VAL A 28 9.08 5.27 -7.03
C VAL A 28 8.61 4.02 -6.29
N ALA A 29 7.30 3.82 -6.22
CA ALA A 29 6.69 2.58 -5.78
C ALA A 29 6.04 1.90 -7.00
N ILE A 30 6.21 0.58 -7.10
CA ILE A 30 5.61 -0.23 -8.16
C ILE A 30 4.72 -1.28 -7.49
N ILE A 31 3.45 -1.31 -7.90
CA ILE A 31 2.44 -2.26 -7.43
C ILE A 31 2.02 -3.13 -8.62
N ILE A 32 2.04 -4.45 -8.44
CA ILE A 32 1.47 -5.41 -9.41
C ILE A 32 0.09 -5.84 -8.92
N ASP A 33 -0.94 -5.35 -9.62
CA ASP A 33 -2.34 -5.68 -9.36
C ASP A 33 -2.74 -7.04 -9.98
N ASP A 34 -3.94 -7.51 -9.63
CA ASP A 34 -4.58 -8.71 -10.18
C ASP A 34 -3.85 -10.04 -9.96
N VAL A 35 -3.03 -10.14 -8.92
CA VAL A 35 -2.32 -11.38 -8.57
C VAL A 35 -3.29 -12.38 -7.92
N GLY A 36 -3.19 -13.66 -8.32
CA GLY A 36 -3.77 -14.78 -7.57
C GLY A 36 -4.75 -15.67 -8.35
N TYR A 37 -5.06 -15.35 -9.60
CA TYR A 37 -6.05 -16.10 -10.39
C TYR A 37 -5.43 -17.17 -11.29
N LYS A 38 -4.29 -16.90 -11.92
CA LYS A 38 -3.71 -17.74 -12.97
C LYS A 38 -2.40 -18.33 -12.51
N GLN A 39 -2.08 -19.53 -12.99
CA GLN A 39 -0.76 -20.15 -12.71
C GLN A 39 0.42 -19.30 -13.20
N SER A 40 0.20 -18.47 -14.23
CA SER A 40 1.19 -17.50 -14.70
C SER A 40 1.58 -16.47 -13.63
N ASP A 41 0.70 -16.20 -12.66
CA ASP A 41 0.91 -15.17 -11.65
C ASP A 41 2.05 -15.57 -10.70
N ARG A 42 2.40 -16.86 -10.59
CA ARG A 42 3.58 -17.34 -9.84
C ARG A 42 4.89 -16.68 -10.27
N LYS A 43 4.95 -16.15 -11.50
CA LYS A 43 6.11 -15.40 -12.00
C LYS A 43 6.41 -14.13 -11.21
N VAL A 44 5.43 -13.59 -10.47
CA VAL A 44 5.69 -12.42 -9.60
C VAL A 44 6.71 -12.72 -8.50
N LEU A 45 6.88 -13.99 -8.12
CA LEU A 45 7.86 -14.43 -7.11
C LEU A 45 9.32 -14.35 -7.60
N SER A 46 9.55 -14.08 -8.88
CA SER A 46 10.90 -13.78 -9.38
C SER A 46 11.19 -12.27 -9.46
N LEU A 47 10.23 -11.42 -9.05
CA LEU A 47 10.44 -9.98 -8.98
C LEU A 47 11.26 -9.64 -7.73
N PRO A 48 11.98 -8.50 -7.72
CA PRO A 48 12.71 -8.08 -6.55
C PRO A 48 11.74 -7.64 -5.42
N PRO A 49 12.12 -7.78 -4.14
CA PRO A 49 11.21 -7.58 -3.00
C PRO A 49 10.70 -6.15 -2.83
N GLN A 50 11.31 -5.17 -3.50
CA GLN A 50 10.84 -3.78 -3.52
C GLN A 50 9.56 -3.58 -4.35
N ILE A 51 9.12 -4.60 -5.10
CA ILE A 51 7.84 -4.58 -5.81
C ILE A 51 6.74 -5.03 -4.85
N THR A 52 5.75 -4.17 -4.64
CA THR A 52 4.55 -4.50 -3.86
C THR A 52 3.60 -5.35 -4.72
N LEU A 53 3.02 -6.39 -4.13
CA LEU A 53 2.06 -7.26 -4.81
C LEU A 53 0.66 -7.05 -4.23
N SER A 54 -0.31 -6.70 -5.08
CA SER A 54 -1.70 -6.56 -4.69
C SER A 54 -2.50 -7.79 -5.13
N ILE A 55 -2.98 -8.55 -4.15
CA ILE A 55 -3.52 -9.89 -4.33
C ILE A 55 -5.04 -9.86 -4.19
N LEU A 56 -5.73 -10.47 -5.15
CA LEU A 56 -7.18 -10.63 -5.10
C LEU A 56 -7.53 -11.69 -4.04
N PRO A 57 -8.43 -11.41 -3.09
CA PRO A 57 -8.80 -12.39 -2.08
C PRO A 57 -9.59 -13.56 -2.67
N PHE A 58 -9.51 -14.71 -2.02
CA PHE A 58 -10.29 -15.92 -2.33
C PHE A 58 -10.08 -16.51 -3.74
N THR A 59 -9.08 -16.04 -4.47
CA THR A 59 -8.70 -16.64 -5.75
C THR A 59 -7.86 -17.90 -5.50
N PRO A 60 -7.76 -18.83 -6.48
CA PRO A 60 -7.14 -20.13 -6.26
C PRO A 60 -5.71 -20.10 -5.72
N LEU A 61 -4.95 -19.05 -6.00
CA LEU A 61 -3.55 -18.90 -5.59
C LEU A 61 -3.34 -17.79 -4.56
N ALA A 62 -4.38 -17.12 -4.07
CA ALA A 62 -4.28 -15.91 -3.24
C ALA A 62 -3.41 -16.14 -2.00
N THR A 63 -3.82 -17.07 -1.13
CA THR A 63 -3.15 -17.35 0.14
C THR A 63 -1.74 -17.88 -0.08
N GLU A 64 -1.57 -18.84 -1.01
CA GLU A 64 -0.25 -19.43 -1.29
C GLU A 64 0.75 -18.39 -1.79
N LEU A 65 0.36 -17.54 -2.76
CA LEU A 65 1.25 -16.52 -3.30
C LEU A 65 1.54 -15.42 -2.29
N ALA A 66 0.56 -15.02 -1.47
CA ALA A 66 0.78 -14.03 -0.43
C ALA A 66 1.79 -14.51 0.61
N GLU A 67 1.66 -15.77 1.05
CA GLU A 67 2.60 -16.37 2.01
C GLU A 67 4.02 -16.44 1.44
N GLN A 68 4.18 -16.97 0.22
CA GLN A 68 5.48 -17.10 -0.42
C GLN A 68 6.13 -15.74 -0.71
N ALA A 69 5.36 -14.78 -1.24
CA ALA A 69 5.88 -13.45 -1.54
C ALA A 69 6.25 -12.69 -0.27
N HIS A 70 5.44 -12.80 0.79
CA HIS A 70 5.78 -12.19 2.08
C HIS A 70 7.07 -12.76 2.65
N GLN A 71 7.28 -14.09 2.59
CA GLN A 71 8.52 -14.74 3.01
C GLN A 71 9.74 -14.28 2.19
N GLN A 72 9.54 -13.89 0.93
CA GLN A 72 10.58 -13.32 0.07
C GLN A 72 10.82 -11.81 0.31
N GLY A 73 10.05 -11.18 1.19
CA GLY A 73 10.20 -9.79 1.59
C GLY A 73 9.38 -8.79 0.78
N HIS A 74 8.43 -9.26 -0.06
CA HIS A 74 7.48 -8.36 -0.72
C HIS A 74 6.50 -7.76 0.30
N GLU A 75 6.14 -6.50 0.09
CA GLU A 75 4.96 -5.94 0.70
C GLU A 75 3.70 -6.48 0.00
N ILE A 76 2.70 -6.87 0.80
CA ILE A 76 1.45 -7.43 0.32
C ILE A 76 0.33 -6.42 0.52
N MET A 77 -0.46 -6.20 -0.53
CA MET A 77 -1.69 -5.44 -0.50
C MET A 77 -2.89 -6.32 -0.84
N LEU A 78 -4.05 -5.93 -0.34
CA LEU A 78 -5.33 -6.51 -0.75
C LEU A 78 -5.85 -5.78 -1.98
N HIS A 79 -6.01 -6.49 -3.09
CA HIS A 79 -6.68 -5.97 -4.29
C HIS A 79 -8.17 -6.25 -4.22
N PHE A 80 -8.95 -5.35 -3.62
CA PHE A 80 -10.30 -5.68 -3.16
C PHE A 80 -11.38 -5.39 -4.25
N PRO A 81 -12.18 -6.38 -4.68
CA PRO A 81 -13.21 -6.19 -5.70
C PRO A 81 -14.34 -5.27 -5.23
N MET A 82 -14.55 -4.18 -5.97
CA MET A 82 -15.55 -3.16 -5.66
C MET A 82 -16.42 -2.86 -6.88
N GLN A 83 -17.72 -2.67 -6.66
CA GLN A 83 -18.68 -2.40 -7.74
C GLN A 83 -18.29 -1.16 -8.57
N SER A 84 -18.50 -1.29 -9.88
CA SER A 84 -18.17 -0.26 -10.88
C SER A 84 -19.41 0.19 -11.66
N LEU A 85 -19.32 1.35 -12.28
CA LEU A 85 -20.41 1.92 -13.08
C LEU A 85 -20.70 1.15 -14.39
N ASN A 86 -19.73 0.40 -14.91
CA ASN A 86 -19.85 -0.23 -16.23
C ASN A 86 -20.54 -1.60 -16.21
N GLY A 87 -21.09 -2.02 -15.06
CA GLY A 87 -21.84 -3.27 -14.93
C GLY A 87 -21.00 -4.54 -15.05
N LYS A 88 -19.67 -4.45 -15.08
CA LYS A 88 -18.81 -5.64 -15.03
C LYS A 88 -19.11 -6.47 -13.78
N ARG A 89 -19.13 -7.80 -13.96
CA ARG A 89 -19.37 -8.75 -12.88
C ARG A 89 -18.33 -8.56 -11.76
N LEU A 90 -18.83 -8.51 -10.54
CA LEU A 90 -18.01 -8.39 -9.35
C LEU A 90 -17.19 -9.67 -9.14
N GLY A 91 -15.93 -9.50 -8.73
CA GLY A 91 -15.05 -10.60 -8.35
C GLY A 91 -15.53 -11.34 -7.09
N ILE A 92 -14.91 -12.48 -6.80
CA ILE A 92 -15.22 -13.28 -5.60
C ILE A 92 -15.01 -12.42 -4.35
N GLY A 93 -15.98 -12.44 -3.42
CA GLY A 93 -15.90 -11.67 -2.17
C GLY A 93 -16.03 -10.15 -2.33
N GLY A 94 -16.37 -9.66 -3.52
CA GLY A 94 -16.51 -8.23 -3.73
C GLY A 94 -17.75 -7.62 -3.09
N ILE A 95 -17.72 -6.30 -2.96
CA ILE A 95 -18.79 -5.49 -2.36
C ILE A 95 -19.51 -4.58 -3.36
N ASP A 96 -20.78 -4.29 -3.08
CA ASP A 96 -21.62 -3.39 -3.88
C ASP A 96 -22.43 -2.40 -3.02
N ASN A 97 -23.10 -1.46 -3.68
CA ASN A 97 -23.82 -0.36 -3.04
C ASN A 97 -25.17 -0.75 -2.42
N SER A 98 -25.64 -1.99 -2.60
CA SER A 98 -26.84 -2.50 -1.96
C SER A 98 -26.55 -3.16 -0.60
N MET A 99 -25.28 -3.47 -0.33
CA MET A 99 -24.86 -4.09 0.92
C MET A 99 -24.96 -3.13 2.11
N THR A 100 -25.37 -3.68 3.25
CA THR A 100 -25.36 -3.02 4.55
C THR A 100 -23.94 -2.83 5.07
N LYS A 101 -23.76 -1.94 6.06
CA LYS A 101 -22.48 -1.76 6.77
C LYS A 101 -21.93 -3.10 7.26
N GLN A 102 -22.77 -3.92 7.90
CA GLN A 102 -22.36 -5.20 8.46
C GLN A 102 -21.84 -6.16 7.38
N GLN A 103 -22.48 -6.20 6.21
CA GLN A 103 -22.05 -7.04 5.10
C GLN A 103 -20.72 -6.57 4.51
N ILE A 104 -20.56 -5.26 4.29
CA ILE A 104 -19.29 -4.68 3.82
C ILE A 104 -18.18 -4.95 4.83
N CYS A 105 -18.45 -4.72 6.12
CA CYS A 105 -17.47 -4.98 7.16
C CYS A 105 -17.04 -6.44 7.20
N LEU A 106 -18.01 -7.36 7.19
CA LEU A 106 -17.72 -8.79 7.19
C LEU A 106 -16.90 -9.23 5.97
N ALA A 107 -17.23 -8.73 4.78
CA ALA A 107 -16.50 -9.08 3.56
C ALA A 107 -15.03 -8.65 3.62
N ILE A 108 -14.75 -7.46 4.14
CA ILE A 108 -13.38 -6.93 4.28
C ILE A 108 -12.62 -7.67 5.37
N GLU A 109 -13.25 -7.91 6.53
CA GLU A 109 -12.64 -8.70 7.62
C GLU A 109 -12.28 -10.11 7.17
N GLN A 110 -13.14 -10.77 6.39
CA GLN A 110 -12.86 -12.08 5.80
C GLN A 110 -11.71 -12.03 4.80
N ALA A 111 -11.64 -10.99 3.97
CA ALA A 111 -10.58 -10.83 2.99
C ALA A 111 -9.22 -10.59 3.66
N ILE A 112 -9.16 -9.70 4.66
CA ILE A 112 -7.97 -9.47 5.50
C ILE A 112 -7.56 -10.78 6.20
N SER A 113 -8.51 -11.51 6.78
CA SER A 113 -8.23 -12.78 7.46
C SER A 113 -7.70 -13.87 6.52
N SER A 114 -8.09 -13.85 5.24
CA SER A 114 -7.60 -14.80 4.24
C SER A 114 -6.17 -14.52 3.75
N ILE A 115 -5.68 -13.29 3.98
CA ILE A 115 -4.33 -12.82 3.62
C ILE A 115 -3.77 -11.97 4.78
N PRO A 116 -3.39 -12.59 5.91
CA PRO A 116 -3.04 -11.86 7.14
C PRO A 116 -1.79 -10.98 7.03
N GLN A 117 -1.01 -11.09 5.93
CA GLN A 117 0.22 -10.35 5.69
C GLN A 117 -0.02 -8.95 5.11
N VAL A 118 -1.27 -8.58 4.77
CA VAL A 118 -1.57 -7.30 4.09
C VAL A 118 -1.15 -6.09 4.91
N LYS A 119 -0.61 -5.08 4.23
CA LYS A 119 -0.24 -3.76 4.79
C LYS A 119 -1.11 -2.62 4.28
N GLY A 120 -1.80 -2.84 3.17
CA GLY A 120 -2.75 -1.88 2.61
C GLY A 120 -3.79 -2.54 1.72
N LEU A 121 -4.72 -1.71 1.25
CA LEU A 121 -5.80 -2.10 0.35
C LEU A 121 -5.83 -1.15 -0.85
N ASN A 122 -5.99 -1.68 -2.05
CA ASN A 122 -6.43 -0.90 -3.21
C ASN A 122 -7.69 -1.49 -3.83
N ASN A 123 -8.44 -0.66 -4.55
CA ASN A 123 -9.66 -1.10 -5.21
C ASN A 123 -9.36 -1.82 -6.53
N HIS A 124 -9.88 -3.03 -6.69
CA HIS A 124 -10.09 -3.66 -7.99
C HIS A 124 -11.41 -3.15 -8.56
N MET A 125 -11.36 -2.43 -9.67
CA MET A 125 -12.49 -1.67 -10.22
C MET A 125 -12.97 -0.55 -9.26
N GLY A 126 -14.19 -0.61 -8.73
CA GLY A 126 -14.66 0.35 -7.72
C GLY A 126 -15.19 1.69 -8.21
N SER A 127 -15.32 1.91 -9.52
CA SER A 127 -15.70 3.24 -10.05
C SER A 127 -17.06 3.76 -9.58
N LEU A 128 -17.94 2.91 -9.04
CA LEU A 128 -19.17 3.35 -8.37
C LEU A 128 -18.90 3.57 -6.88
N LEU A 129 -18.43 2.55 -6.16
CA LEU A 129 -18.28 2.62 -4.71
C LEU A 129 -17.35 3.72 -4.24
N THR A 130 -16.25 4.00 -4.94
CA THR A 130 -15.32 5.06 -4.53
C THR A 130 -15.91 6.47 -4.59
N GLN A 131 -17.07 6.65 -5.24
CA GLN A 131 -17.80 7.93 -5.26
C GLN A 131 -18.81 8.05 -4.10
N LEU A 132 -19.15 6.93 -3.45
CA LEU A 132 -20.17 6.87 -2.42
C LEU A 132 -19.55 7.07 -1.05
N GLU A 133 -20.06 8.07 -0.33
CA GLU A 133 -19.49 8.49 0.94
C GLU A 133 -19.68 7.42 2.01
N MET A 134 -20.91 6.93 2.22
CA MET A 134 -21.17 5.96 3.29
C MET A 134 -20.39 4.63 3.13
N PRO A 135 -20.40 3.93 1.98
CA PRO A 135 -19.63 2.71 1.83
C PRO A 135 -18.12 2.92 2.03
N MET A 136 -17.56 4.02 1.49
CA MET A 136 -16.16 4.35 1.70
C MET A 136 -15.83 4.67 3.16
N SER A 137 -16.70 5.37 3.87
CA SER A 137 -16.53 5.61 5.31
C SER A 137 -16.47 4.32 6.10
N TRP A 138 -17.32 3.33 5.77
CA TRP A 138 -17.28 2.02 6.42
C TRP A 138 -16.01 1.24 6.08
N ILE A 139 -15.51 1.33 4.85
CA ILE A 139 -14.23 0.74 4.45
C ILE A 139 -13.09 1.37 5.26
N MET A 140 -13.00 2.70 5.31
CA MET A 140 -11.92 3.41 5.99
C MET A 140 -11.92 3.18 7.50
N GLU A 141 -13.08 3.05 8.13
CA GLU A 141 -13.20 2.68 9.54
C GLU A 141 -12.52 1.35 9.86
N ILE A 142 -12.66 0.35 8.99
CA ILE A 142 -12.04 -0.97 9.16
C ILE A 142 -10.54 -0.88 8.88
N LEU A 143 -10.15 -0.20 7.79
CA LEU A 143 -8.73 -0.05 7.44
C LEU A 143 -7.95 0.65 8.57
N ASN A 144 -8.50 1.70 9.17
CA ASN A 144 -7.90 2.35 10.34
C ASN A 144 -7.76 1.38 11.52
N ARG A 145 -8.83 0.61 11.85
CA ARG A 145 -8.78 -0.39 12.94
C ARG A 145 -7.67 -1.42 12.75
N HIS A 146 -7.43 -1.85 11.51
CA HIS A 146 -6.37 -2.79 11.14
C HIS A 146 -5.02 -2.12 10.85
N GLN A 147 -4.93 -0.80 10.98
CA GLN A 147 -3.73 0.01 10.69
C GLN A 147 -3.21 -0.21 9.26
N LEU A 148 -4.13 -0.35 8.31
CA LEU A 148 -3.85 -0.52 6.89
C LEU A 148 -3.91 0.83 6.17
N TYR A 149 -3.04 1.01 5.17
CA TYR A 149 -3.14 2.16 4.26
C TYR A 149 -4.10 1.87 3.09
N PHE A 150 -4.53 2.92 2.39
CA PHE A 150 -5.37 2.81 1.19
C PHE A 150 -4.72 3.43 -0.05
N ILE A 151 -4.73 2.73 -1.18
CA ILE A 151 -4.33 3.29 -2.47
C ILE A 151 -5.56 3.32 -3.38
N ASP A 152 -5.96 4.51 -3.81
CA ASP A 152 -7.00 4.67 -4.82
C ASP A 152 -6.43 4.35 -6.21
N SER A 153 -6.96 3.31 -6.86
CA SER A 153 -6.61 2.93 -8.24
C SER A 153 -7.15 3.91 -9.30
N SER A 154 -7.84 5.00 -8.90
CA SER A 154 -8.32 6.09 -9.76
C SER A 154 -9.22 5.65 -10.92
N THR A 155 -10.02 4.60 -10.73
CA THR A 155 -10.92 4.06 -11.77
C THR A 155 -12.05 5.01 -12.16
N THR A 156 -12.18 6.14 -11.45
CA THR A 156 -13.04 7.27 -11.79
C THR A 156 -12.40 8.57 -11.28
N ARG A 157 -12.55 9.67 -12.03
CA ARG A 157 -12.11 11.00 -11.58
C ARG A 157 -12.93 11.57 -10.42
N TYR A 158 -14.12 11.01 -10.19
CA TYR A 158 -15.09 11.46 -9.18
C TYR A 158 -14.94 10.73 -7.83
N THR A 159 -13.90 9.92 -7.69
CA THR A 159 -13.59 9.25 -6.42
C THR A 159 -13.48 10.25 -5.28
N LYS A 160 -14.11 9.91 -4.16
CA LYS A 160 -14.02 10.61 -2.88
C LYS A 160 -13.06 9.90 -1.92
N ALA A 161 -12.44 8.80 -2.34
CA ALA A 161 -11.76 7.87 -1.45
C ALA A 161 -10.65 8.53 -0.64
N ARG A 162 -9.83 9.40 -1.26
CA ARG A 162 -8.79 10.17 -0.57
C ARG A 162 -9.35 11.05 0.54
N THR A 163 -10.33 11.91 0.22
CA THR A 163 -10.92 12.82 1.21
C THR A 163 -11.54 12.07 2.40
N ILE A 164 -12.14 10.91 2.13
CA ILE A 164 -12.71 10.07 3.19
C ILE A 164 -11.61 9.37 3.98
N ALA A 165 -10.55 8.87 3.33
CA ALA A 165 -9.39 8.29 4.01
C ALA A 165 -8.74 9.31 4.96
N ASP A 166 -8.55 10.55 4.50
CA ASP A 166 -8.03 11.65 5.31
C ASP A 166 -8.92 11.93 6.53
N HIS A 167 -10.25 11.86 6.40
CA HIS A 167 -11.19 12.05 7.52
C HIS A 167 -11.11 10.96 8.59
N PHE A 168 -10.74 9.74 8.20
CA PHE A 168 -10.62 8.58 9.08
C PHE A 168 -9.17 8.32 9.52
N ASP A 169 -8.24 9.24 9.26
CA ASP A 169 -6.81 9.10 9.56
C ASP A 169 -6.16 7.86 8.92
N VAL A 170 -6.65 7.45 7.75
CA VAL A 170 -6.08 6.34 6.97
C VAL A 170 -4.98 6.88 6.05
N PRO A 171 -3.71 6.45 6.18
CA PRO A 171 -2.65 6.82 5.24
C PRO A 171 -3.06 6.44 3.84
N ASN A 172 -2.94 7.37 2.89
CA ASN A 172 -3.43 7.11 1.54
C ASN A 172 -2.65 7.82 0.44
N LEU A 173 -2.72 7.24 -0.75
CA LEU A 173 -2.30 7.87 -1.99
C LEU A 173 -3.30 7.56 -3.10
N LYS A 174 -3.20 8.34 -4.18
CA LYS A 174 -3.96 8.15 -5.40
C LYS A 174 -2.99 7.88 -6.55
N ARG A 175 -3.21 6.79 -7.30
CA ARG A 175 -2.39 6.41 -8.47
C ARG A 175 -2.89 7.04 -9.76
#